data_AF-A0A1Q4FAK4-F1
#
_entry.id   AF-A0A1Q4FAK4-F1
#
_cell.length_a   1.000
_cell.length_b   1.000
_cell.length_c   1.000
_cell.angle_alpha   90.00
_cell.angle_beta   90.00
_cell.angle_gamma   90.00
#
_symmetry.space_group_name_H-M   'P 1'
#
loop_
_entity.id
_entity.type
_entity.pdbx_description
1 polymer ?
#
loop_
_entity_poly.entity_id
_entity_poly.type
_entity_poly.pdbx_seq_one_letter_code
_entity_poly.pdbx_strand_id
1 'polypeptide(L)'
;MKYKLDKPVLGSIGKEKYQCIIEWRNGKFISDEPESVGGKDTGPDPYTLLLSSLASCKLITLRMYIDRKGWEIERIAINVNMYQETKAAVTNTVIDCDILFLSPVSEEQKLKLMEIAKSCPVSKILQGDLKVRVFAFRDGDTKTIKYTNGEITVLWKPEFCQHSTRCWTQLPQVFKPSVKKWVDPDGASAGAIQQQVAKCPSGALVFLENNKKDEQ
;
A
#
# COMPACT_ATOMS: atom_id res chain seq x y z
N MET A 1 -2.54 11.93 7.56
CA MET A 1 -2.47 10.56 6.99
C MET A 1 -1.05 10.33 6.46
N LYS A 2 -0.32 9.31 6.91
CA LYS A 2 1.04 8.97 6.46
C LYS A 2 1.05 7.56 5.86
N TYR A 3 1.50 7.42 4.62
CA TYR A 3 1.65 6.11 3.98
C TYR A 3 2.81 5.33 4.62
N LYS A 4 2.72 4.00 4.62
CA LYS A 4 3.78 3.12 5.16
C LYS A 4 5.01 3.06 4.26
N LEU A 5 4.86 3.32 2.96
CA LEU A 5 5.92 3.35 1.97
C LEU A 5 6.03 4.75 1.38
N ASP A 6 7.26 5.22 1.12
CA ASP A 6 7.50 6.51 0.49
C ASP A 6 7.07 6.52 -0.99
N LYS A 7 7.28 5.38 -1.68
CA LYS A 7 6.78 5.12 -3.03
C LYS A 7 5.77 3.96 -2.99
N PRO A 8 4.64 4.05 -3.71
CA PRO A 8 3.69 2.95 -3.80
C PRO A 8 4.32 1.74 -4.50
N VAL A 9 3.78 0.55 -4.23
CA VAL A 9 4.00 -0.62 -5.10
C VAL A 9 3.24 -0.37 -6.40
N LEU A 10 3.90 -0.53 -7.53
CA LEU A 10 3.29 -0.43 -8.85
C LEU A 10 3.09 -1.85 -9.40
N GLY A 11 1.85 -2.20 -9.72
CA GLY A 11 1.52 -3.41 -10.47
C GLY A 11 1.15 -3.03 -11.90
N SER A 12 1.65 -3.78 -12.87
CA SER A 12 1.25 -3.65 -14.27
C SER A 12 1.01 -5.03 -14.88
N ILE A 13 0.09 -5.09 -15.84
CA ILE A 13 -0.26 -6.29 -16.59
C ILE A 13 -0.38 -5.93 -18.07
N GLY A 14 0.16 -6.78 -18.93
CA GLY A 14 0.12 -6.63 -20.38
C GLY A 14 -1.01 -7.44 -21.03
N LYS A 15 -0.77 -7.91 -22.26
CA LYS A 15 -1.67 -8.83 -22.97
C LYS A 15 -1.45 -10.31 -22.62
N GLU A 16 -0.34 -10.61 -21.96
CA GLU A 16 -0.07 -11.95 -21.44
C GLU A 16 -1.09 -12.30 -20.37
N LYS A 17 -1.64 -13.52 -20.43
CA LYS A 17 -2.72 -13.93 -19.54
C LYS A 17 -2.19 -14.04 -18.11
N TYR A 18 -2.84 -13.31 -17.20
CA TYR A 18 -2.70 -13.38 -15.74
C TYR A 18 -1.32 -13.10 -15.14
N GLN A 19 -0.29 -12.91 -15.97
CA GLN A 19 1.04 -12.52 -15.54
C GLN A 19 1.13 -11.01 -15.31
N CYS A 20 1.56 -10.63 -14.11
CA CYS A 20 1.77 -9.26 -13.68
C CYS A 20 3.25 -9.00 -13.34
N ILE A 21 3.69 -7.76 -13.58
CA ILE A 21 4.97 -7.26 -13.06
C ILE A 21 4.66 -6.38 -11.84
N ILE A 22 5.26 -6.71 -10.70
CA ILE A 22 5.16 -5.95 -9.46
C ILE A 22 6.49 -5.26 -9.18
N GLU A 23 6.47 -3.94 -9.08
CA GLU A 23 7.63 -3.10 -8.81
C GLU A 23 7.53 -2.49 -7.41
N TRP A 24 8.62 -2.60 -6.64
CA TRP A 24 8.79 -1.95 -5.35
C TRP A 24 10.05 -1.09 -5.36
N ARG A 25 10.25 -0.30 -4.30
CA ARG A 25 11.36 0.64 -4.05
C ARG A 25 12.57 0.54 -5.00
N ASN A 26 13.22 -0.62 -5.05
CA ASN A 26 14.46 -0.88 -5.78
C ASN A 26 14.46 -2.16 -6.63
N GLY A 27 13.31 -2.77 -6.92
CA GLY A 27 13.27 -4.03 -7.65
C GLY A 27 11.90 -4.37 -8.23
N LYS A 28 11.86 -5.48 -8.99
CA LYS A 28 10.63 -6.02 -9.58
C LYS A 28 10.59 -7.54 -9.51
N PHE A 29 9.40 -8.11 -9.40
CA PHE A 29 9.15 -9.54 -9.48
C PHE A 29 7.89 -9.83 -10.31
N ILE A 30 7.75 -11.08 -10.74
CA ILE A 30 6.58 -11.56 -11.49
C ILE A 30 5.58 -12.17 -10.50
N SER A 31 4.30 -11.88 -10.69
CA SER A 31 3.19 -12.63 -10.10
C SER A 31 2.41 -13.25 -11.24
N ASP A 32 2.12 -14.55 -11.16
CA ASP A 32 1.47 -15.27 -12.25
C ASP A 32 0.52 -16.31 -11.66
N GLU A 33 -0.55 -16.57 -12.38
CA GLU A 33 -1.46 -17.64 -12.02
C GLU A 33 -0.91 -18.99 -12.56
N PRO A 34 -1.31 -20.13 -11.98
CA PRO A 34 -0.89 -21.43 -12.48
C PRO A 34 -1.50 -21.73 -13.87
N GLU A 35 -0.92 -22.71 -14.56
CA GLU A 35 -1.39 -23.17 -15.88
C GLU A 35 -2.86 -23.61 -15.85
N SER A 36 -3.33 -24.15 -14.72
CA SER A 36 -4.70 -24.66 -14.53
C SER A 36 -5.79 -23.60 -14.71
N VAL A 37 -5.47 -22.31 -14.51
CA VAL A 37 -6.38 -21.18 -14.76
C VAL A 37 -5.90 -20.29 -15.92
N GLY A 38 -4.89 -20.73 -16.67
CA GLY A 38 -4.42 -20.11 -17.90
C GLY A 38 -3.27 -19.13 -17.77
N GLY A 39 -2.59 -19.07 -16.62
CA GLY A 39 -1.29 -18.42 -16.48
C GLY A 39 -0.14 -19.34 -16.92
N LYS A 40 1.09 -18.99 -16.56
CA LYS A 40 2.30 -19.77 -16.92
C LYS A 40 3.11 -20.24 -15.71
N ASP A 41 2.62 -20.00 -14.49
CA ASP A 41 3.30 -20.39 -13.25
C ASP A 41 4.75 -19.84 -13.17
N THR A 42 5.00 -18.67 -13.75
CA THR A 42 6.34 -18.05 -13.81
C THR A 42 6.70 -17.24 -12.57
N GLY A 43 5.76 -17.14 -11.62
CA GLY A 43 5.90 -16.46 -10.35
C GLY A 43 4.74 -16.83 -9.43
N PRO A 44 4.80 -16.47 -8.14
CA PRO A 44 3.75 -16.80 -7.19
C PRO A 44 2.41 -16.13 -7.56
N ASP A 45 1.33 -16.87 -7.36
CA ASP A 45 -0.03 -16.35 -7.45
C ASP A 45 -0.33 -15.34 -6.33
N PRO A 46 -1.43 -14.55 -6.42
CA PRO A 46 -1.77 -13.54 -5.43
C PRO A 46 -1.98 -14.08 -4.00
N TYR A 47 -2.52 -15.28 -3.84
CA TYR A 47 -2.68 -15.90 -2.52
C TYR A 47 -1.33 -16.29 -1.93
N THR A 48 -0.46 -16.91 -2.74
CA THR A 48 0.91 -17.22 -2.34
C THR A 48 1.68 -15.96 -1.92
N LEU A 49 1.52 -14.84 -2.61
CA LEU A 49 2.13 -13.56 -2.23
C LEU A 49 1.59 -13.02 -0.90
N LEU A 50 0.27 -13.09 -0.67
CA LEU A 50 -0.35 -12.67 0.59
C LEU A 50 0.21 -13.49 1.76
N LEU A 51 0.24 -14.82 1.65
CA LEU A 51 0.73 -15.72 2.69
C LEU A 51 2.25 -15.56 2.90
N SER A 52 3.01 -15.37 1.82
CA SER A 52 4.45 -15.09 1.88
C SER A 52 4.76 -13.80 2.64
N SER A 53 3.92 -12.77 2.49
CA SER A 53 4.06 -11.52 3.26
C SER A 53 3.88 -11.74 4.77
N LEU A 54 2.95 -12.63 5.16
CA LEU A 54 2.71 -12.98 6.56
C LEU A 54 3.83 -13.86 7.12
N ALA A 55 4.23 -14.89 6.37
CA ALA A 55 5.31 -15.81 6.72
C ALA A 55 6.61 -15.06 6.99
N SER A 56 7.04 -14.22 6.03
CA SER A 56 8.25 -13.40 6.15
C SER A 56 8.17 -12.44 7.34
N CYS A 57 7.04 -11.75 7.53
CA CYS A 57 6.86 -10.82 8.64
C CYS A 57 6.95 -11.52 10.02
N LYS A 58 6.38 -12.74 10.14
CA LYS A 58 6.50 -13.56 11.36
C LYS A 58 7.94 -14.00 11.61
N LEU A 59 8.61 -14.58 10.60
CA LEU A 59 10.00 -15.03 10.73
C LEU A 59 10.95 -13.89 11.12
N ILE A 60 10.81 -12.71 10.50
CA ILE A 60 11.59 -11.51 10.86
C ILE A 60 11.34 -11.14 12.32
N THR A 61 10.07 -11.10 12.75
CA THR A 61 9.71 -10.74 14.13
C THR A 61 10.29 -11.74 15.15
N LEU A 62 10.24 -13.04 14.83
CA LEU A 62 10.82 -14.09 15.67
C LEU A 62 12.33 -13.97 15.74
N ARG A 63 13.01 -13.77 14.61
CA ARG A 63 14.47 -13.55 14.56
C ARG A 63 14.88 -12.34 15.42
N MET A 64 14.21 -11.20 15.25
CA MET A 64 14.46 -10.01 16.07
C MET A 64 14.31 -10.29 17.58
N TYR A 65 13.34 -11.11 17.97
CA TYR A 65 13.13 -11.47 19.38
C TYR A 65 14.20 -12.42 19.91
N ILE A 66 14.56 -13.45 19.13
CA ILE A 66 15.63 -14.41 19.42
C ILE A 66 16.95 -13.67 19.64
N ASP A 67 17.31 -12.79 18.71
CA ASP A 67 18.55 -12.01 18.77
C ASP A 67 18.58 -11.10 20.01
N ARG A 68 17.47 -10.44 20.31
CA ARG A 68 17.33 -9.61 21.52
C ARG A 68 17.47 -10.40 22.83
N LYS A 69 17.09 -11.67 22.83
CA LYS A 69 17.20 -12.54 24.01
C LYS A 69 18.54 -13.28 24.09
N GLY A 70 19.37 -13.20 23.05
CA GLY A 70 20.63 -13.94 22.97
C GLY A 70 20.42 -15.46 22.90
N TRP A 71 19.33 -15.92 22.29
CA TRP A 71 19.05 -17.36 22.16
C TRP A 71 19.75 -17.94 20.92
N GLU A 72 20.40 -19.09 21.09
CA GLU A 72 21.07 -19.82 20.01
C GLU A 72 20.09 -20.71 19.24
N ILE A 73 19.21 -20.09 18.44
CA ILE A 73 18.28 -20.79 17.55
C ILE A 73 18.68 -20.50 16.10
N GLU A 74 19.36 -21.45 15.47
CA GLU A 74 19.92 -21.26 14.13
C GLU A 74 18.84 -21.20 13.05
N ARG A 75 17.95 -22.20 13.01
CA ARG A 75 16.96 -22.33 11.93
C ARG A 75 15.54 -22.48 12.46
N ILE A 76 14.68 -21.62 11.94
CA ILE A 76 13.25 -21.60 12.19
C ILE A 76 12.55 -21.41 10.84
N ALA A 77 11.50 -22.17 10.61
CA ALA A 77 10.66 -22.09 9.42
C ALA A 77 9.20 -21.94 9.83
N ILE A 78 8.34 -21.61 8.86
CA ILE A 78 6.91 -21.50 9.08
C ILE A 78 6.16 -21.99 7.84
N ASN A 79 5.15 -22.82 8.03
CA ASN A 79 4.16 -23.11 7.01
C ASN A 79 2.96 -22.19 7.22
N VAL A 80 2.45 -21.62 6.14
CA VAL A 80 1.30 -20.73 6.18
C VAL A 80 0.32 -21.16 5.10
N ASN A 81 -0.94 -21.36 5.49
CA ASN A 81 -2.01 -21.67 4.55
C ASN A 81 -3.29 -20.96 4.97
N MET A 82 -4.24 -20.82 4.05
CA MET A 82 -5.52 -20.17 4.33
C MET A 82 -6.70 -20.98 3.81
N TYR A 83 -7.82 -20.85 4.53
CA TYR A 83 -9.11 -21.38 4.11
C TYR A 83 -10.23 -20.43 4.51
N GLN A 84 -11.40 -20.61 3.90
CA GLN A 84 -12.59 -19.81 4.19
C GLN A 84 -13.73 -20.70 4.63
N GLU A 85 -14.39 -20.32 5.72
CA GLU A 85 -15.61 -20.95 6.20
C GLU A 85 -16.77 -19.97 6.06
N THR A 86 -17.87 -20.41 5.45
CA THR A 86 -19.10 -19.62 5.39
C THR A 86 -20.13 -20.19 6.36
N LYS A 87 -20.56 -19.40 7.33
CA LYS A 87 -21.64 -19.74 8.28
C LYS A 87 -22.61 -18.58 8.37
N ALA A 88 -23.91 -18.85 8.21
CA ALA A 88 -24.99 -17.86 8.32
C ALA A 88 -24.75 -16.57 7.48
N ALA A 89 -24.35 -16.73 6.22
CA ALA A 89 -24.01 -15.65 5.28
C ALA A 89 -22.80 -14.78 5.67
N VAL A 90 -22.06 -15.15 6.72
CA VAL A 90 -20.78 -14.54 7.08
C VAL A 90 -19.66 -15.46 6.60
N THR A 91 -18.77 -14.93 5.75
CA THR A 91 -17.55 -15.62 5.33
C THR A 91 -16.41 -15.23 6.27
N ASN A 92 -15.89 -16.20 7.01
CA ASN A 92 -14.71 -16.06 7.84
C ASN A 92 -13.50 -16.61 7.09
N THR A 93 -12.43 -15.82 7.03
CA THR A 93 -11.14 -16.29 6.51
C THR A 93 -10.24 -16.67 7.67
N VAL A 94 -9.66 -17.86 7.61
CA VAL A 94 -8.72 -18.39 8.60
C VAL A 94 -7.37 -18.60 7.92
N ILE A 95 -6.29 -18.24 8.63
CA ILE A 95 -4.92 -18.46 8.17
C ILE A 95 -4.19 -19.21 9.27
N ASP A 96 -3.76 -20.42 8.94
CA ASP A 96 -2.95 -21.28 9.82
C ASP A 96 -1.47 -20.97 9.63
N CYS A 97 -0.72 -21.11 10.72
CA CYS A 97 0.67 -20.70 10.81
C CYS A 97 1.44 -21.68 11.70
N ASP A 98 2.07 -22.68 11.10
CA ASP A 98 2.78 -23.75 11.80
C ASP A 98 4.27 -23.43 11.87
N ILE A 99 4.76 -23.11 13.07
CA ILE A 99 6.18 -22.80 13.30
C ILE A 99 6.97 -24.10 13.45
N LEU A 100 8.03 -24.23 12.67
CA LEU A 100 8.93 -25.37 12.65
C LEU A 100 10.27 -24.96 13.25
N PHE A 101 10.64 -25.60 14.37
CA PHE A 101 11.94 -25.42 15.00
C PHE A 101 12.90 -26.46 14.47
N LEU A 102 13.86 -26.03 13.64
CA LEU A 102 14.84 -26.92 12.99
C LEU A 102 16.16 -26.99 13.77
N SER A 103 16.15 -26.49 15.01
CA SER A 103 17.23 -26.51 15.99
C SER A 103 16.65 -26.89 17.36
N PRO A 104 17.46 -27.36 18.32
CA PRO A 104 16.98 -27.58 19.69
C PRO A 104 16.42 -26.29 20.30
N VAL A 105 15.18 -26.37 20.80
CA VAL A 105 14.48 -25.25 21.44
C VAL A 105 13.73 -25.79 22.65
N SER A 106 13.86 -25.15 23.80
CA SER A 106 13.14 -25.56 25.01
C SER A 106 11.63 -25.30 24.87
N GLU A 107 10.81 -26.04 25.61
CA GLU A 107 9.35 -25.81 25.58
C GLU A 107 8.96 -24.39 25.97
N GLU A 108 9.67 -23.79 26.92
CA GLU A 108 9.47 -22.39 27.31
C GLU A 108 9.74 -21.42 26.14
N GLN A 109 10.85 -21.64 25.42
CA GLN A 109 11.17 -20.85 24.24
C GLN A 109 10.12 -21.03 23.14
N LYS A 110 9.65 -22.26 22.88
CA LYS A 110 8.59 -22.53 21.89
C LYS A 110 7.31 -21.77 22.22
N LEU A 111 6.82 -21.89 23.46
CA LEU A 111 5.62 -21.19 23.92
C LEU A 111 5.76 -19.67 23.76
N LYS A 112 6.93 -19.13 24.13
CA LYS A 112 7.18 -17.70 23.99
C LYS A 112 7.24 -17.24 22.54
N LEU A 113 7.89 -18.01 21.66
CA LEU A 113 7.97 -17.69 20.23
C LEU A 113 6.59 -17.75 19.57
N MET A 114 5.75 -18.72 19.93
CA MET A 114 4.35 -18.78 19.47
C MET A 114 3.54 -17.53 19.86
N GLU A 115 3.73 -17.03 21.08
CA GLU A 115 3.09 -15.78 21.53
C GLU A 115 3.58 -14.58 20.71
N ILE A 116 4.89 -14.45 20.52
CA ILE A 116 5.51 -13.35 19.77
C ILE A 116 5.09 -13.36 18.30
N ALA A 117 4.93 -14.54 17.69
CA ALA A 117 4.51 -14.68 16.29
C ALA A 117 3.17 -13.99 16.00
N LYS A 118 2.29 -13.83 17.00
CA LYS A 118 1.00 -13.14 16.86
C LYS A 118 1.14 -11.62 16.71
N SER A 119 2.28 -11.06 17.09
CA SER A 119 2.47 -9.62 17.22
C SER A 119 3.09 -8.94 16.00
N CYS A 120 3.37 -9.67 14.93
CA CYS A 120 4.03 -9.10 13.75
C CYS A 120 3.12 -8.04 13.07
N PRO A 121 3.71 -7.01 12.44
CA PRO A 121 2.94 -5.95 11.79
C PRO A 121 1.86 -6.42 10.81
N VAL A 122 2.13 -7.47 10.01
CA VAL A 122 1.15 -8.00 9.05
C VAL A 122 -0.02 -8.69 9.77
N SER A 123 0.23 -9.48 10.82
CA SER A 123 -0.85 -10.05 11.64
C SER A 123 -1.77 -8.97 12.21
N LYS A 124 -1.21 -7.85 12.69
CA LYS A 124 -2.00 -6.72 13.20
C LYS A 124 -2.87 -6.06 12.13
N ILE A 125 -2.41 -6.00 10.88
CA ILE A 125 -3.20 -5.47 9.76
C ILE A 125 -4.36 -6.42 9.43
N LEU A 126 -4.09 -7.72 9.35
CA LEU A 126 -5.10 -8.74 9.00
C LEU A 126 -6.18 -8.90 10.08
N GLN A 127 -5.87 -8.60 11.33
CA GLN A 127 -6.81 -8.67 12.46
C GLN A 127 -7.50 -7.33 12.77
N GLY A 128 -7.17 -6.25 12.06
CA GLY A 128 -7.71 -4.91 12.30
C GLY A 128 -8.89 -4.55 11.39
N ASP A 129 -9.46 -3.36 11.60
CA ASP A 129 -10.43 -2.74 10.68
C ASP A 129 -9.70 -2.22 9.42
N LEU A 130 -9.65 -3.05 8.38
CA LEU A 130 -8.99 -2.76 7.11
C LEU A 130 -10.01 -2.28 6.07
N LYS A 131 -9.70 -1.16 5.40
CA LYS A 131 -10.50 -0.63 4.28
C LYS A 131 -9.66 -0.52 3.02
N VAL A 132 -10.01 -1.29 1.99
CA VAL A 132 -9.44 -1.18 0.65
C VAL A 132 -10.28 -0.21 -0.17
N ARG A 133 -9.65 0.77 -0.81
CA ARG A 133 -10.33 1.79 -1.64
C ARG A 133 -9.74 1.77 -3.04
N VAL A 134 -10.61 1.71 -4.04
CA VAL A 134 -10.24 1.69 -5.45
C VAL A 134 -10.55 3.05 -6.07
N PHE A 135 -9.61 3.57 -6.85
CA PHE A 135 -9.74 4.83 -7.56
C PHE A 135 -9.27 4.61 -9.00
N ALA A 136 -9.84 5.38 -9.93
CA ALA A 136 -9.44 5.35 -11.33
C ALA A 136 -8.94 6.74 -11.72
N PHE A 137 -7.76 6.79 -12.34
CA PHE A 137 -7.29 8.02 -12.98
C PHE A 137 -8.21 8.34 -14.16
N ARG A 138 -8.52 9.61 -14.35
CA ARG A 138 -9.38 10.10 -15.43
C ARG A 138 -8.58 11.07 -16.31
N ASP A 139 -8.59 10.82 -17.60
CA ASP A 139 -8.07 11.69 -18.64
C ASP A 139 -9.22 12.23 -19.52
N GLY A 140 -8.92 13.22 -20.37
CA GLY A 140 -9.89 13.91 -21.21
C GLY A 140 -10.14 15.37 -20.85
N ASP A 141 -10.86 16.05 -21.74
CA ASP A 141 -11.24 17.44 -21.61
C ASP A 141 -12.47 17.58 -20.72
N THR A 142 -12.31 18.36 -19.65
CA THR A 142 -13.39 18.68 -18.71
C THR A 142 -13.20 20.10 -18.22
N LYS A 143 -14.25 20.67 -17.63
CA LYS A 143 -14.20 22.00 -17.03
C LYS A 143 -13.09 22.04 -15.99
N THR A 144 -12.11 22.90 -16.24
CA THR A 144 -10.95 23.06 -15.37
C THR A 144 -11.02 24.42 -14.68
N ILE A 145 -10.99 24.41 -13.36
CA ILE A 145 -10.95 25.61 -12.53
C ILE A 145 -9.49 25.84 -12.13
N LYS A 146 -8.99 27.06 -12.38
CA LYS A 146 -7.58 27.44 -12.13
C LYS A 146 -7.46 28.29 -10.87
N TYR A 147 -6.49 27.96 -10.03
CA TYR A 147 -6.09 28.72 -8.85
C TYR A 147 -4.59 28.99 -8.93
N THR A 148 -4.16 30.24 -8.85
CA THR A 148 -2.75 30.62 -9.01
C THR A 148 -2.36 31.71 -8.04
N ASN A 149 -1.10 31.69 -7.60
CA ASN A 149 -0.45 32.77 -6.84
C ASN A 149 0.78 33.36 -7.57
N GLY A 150 0.94 33.05 -8.87
CA GLY A 150 2.08 33.51 -9.66
C GLY A 150 3.31 32.58 -9.61
N GLU A 151 3.50 31.78 -8.55
CA GLU A 151 4.54 30.75 -8.48
C GLU A 151 4.02 29.40 -8.97
N ILE A 152 2.83 29.01 -8.52
CA ILE A 152 2.18 27.74 -8.86
C ILE A 152 0.74 27.96 -9.31
N THR A 153 0.32 27.17 -10.30
CA THR A 153 -1.09 27.06 -10.70
C THR A 153 -1.61 25.68 -10.36
N VAL A 154 -2.65 25.60 -9.52
CA VAL A 154 -3.43 24.39 -9.26
C VAL A 154 -4.65 24.37 -10.17
N LEU A 155 -4.73 23.32 -10.99
CA LEU A 155 -5.88 23.00 -11.83
C LEU A 155 -6.76 21.99 -11.10
N TRP A 156 -8.05 22.29 -10.98
CA TRP A 156 -9.04 21.36 -10.45
C TRP A 156 -10.07 21.00 -11.51
N LYS A 157 -10.28 19.69 -11.69
CA LYS A 157 -11.26 19.06 -12.56
C LYS A 157 -12.36 18.42 -11.70
N PRO A 158 -13.48 19.12 -11.42
CA PRO A 158 -14.49 18.66 -10.46
C PRO A 158 -15.10 17.31 -10.85
N GLU A 159 -15.35 17.12 -12.14
CA GLU A 159 -15.93 15.88 -12.68
C GLU A 159 -15.01 14.67 -12.48
N PHE A 160 -13.71 14.89 -12.30
CA PHE A 160 -12.77 13.81 -12.05
C PHE A 160 -12.61 13.51 -10.55
N CYS A 161 -13.21 14.31 -9.66
CA CYS A 161 -13.04 14.15 -8.23
C CYS A 161 -13.77 12.90 -7.69
N GLN A 162 -13.02 11.95 -7.15
CA GLN A 162 -13.56 10.77 -6.47
C GLN A 162 -13.64 10.94 -4.94
N HIS A 163 -13.55 12.18 -4.45
CA HIS A 163 -13.65 12.53 -3.03
C HIS A 163 -12.83 11.63 -2.10
N SER A 164 -11.60 11.30 -2.49
CA SER A 164 -10.67 10.51 -1.67
C SER A 164 -10.30 11.15 -0.32
N THR A 165 -10.68 12.44 -0.15
CA THR A 165 -10.41 13.36 0.97
C THR A 165 -8.94 13.66 1.25
N ARG A 166 -8.00 13.09 0.47
CA ARG A 166 -6.55 13.23 0.69
C ARG A 166 -6.05 14.66 0.66
N CYS A 167 -6.63 15.51 -0.19
CA CYS A 167 -6.23 16.91 -0.36
C CYS A 167 -6.41 17.72 0.93
N TRP A 168 -7.65 17.87 1.40
CA TRP A 168 -7.97 18.73 2.53
C TRP A 168 -7.62 18.11 3.88
N THR A 169 -7.60 16.78 4.01
CA THR A 169 -7.19 16.12 5.26
C THR A 169 -5.68 16.15 5.51
N GLN A 170 -4.86 16.39 4.47
CA GLN A 170 -3.39 16.42 4.59
C GLN A 170 -2.79 17.82 4.40
N LEU A 171 -3.50 18.74 3.74
CA LEU A 171 -3.07 20.14 3.56
C LEU A 171 -4.28 21.10 3.69
N PRO A 172 -4.92 21.17 4.88
CA PRO A 172 -6.16 21.93 5.10
C PRO A 172 -6.01 23.44 4.92
N GLN A 173 -4.78 23.97 5.02
CA GLN A 173 -4.50 25.37 4.80
C GLN A 173 -4.59 25.78 3.31
N VAL A 174 -4.46 24.81 2.40
CA VAL A 174 -4.58 25.01 0.94
C VAL A 174 -5.94 24.52 0.43
N PHE A 175 -6.40 23.34 0.85
CA PHE A 175 -7.64 22.75 0.35
C PHE A 175 -8.76 22.84 1.41
N LYS A 176 -9.73 23.73 1.20
CA LYS A 176 -10.79 24.14 2.14
C LYS A 176 -12.18 23.85 1.56
N PRO A 177 -12.70 22.60 1.63
CA PRO A 177 -13.94 22.20 0.94
C PRO A 177 -15.21 22.95 1.40
N SER A 178 -15.18 23.59 2.57
CA SER A 178 -16.30 24.35 3.13
C SER A 178 -16.44 25.77 2.59
N VAL A 179 -15.51 26.26 1.74
CA VAL A 179 -15.56 27.62 1.20
C VAL A 179 -15.64 27.62 -0.33
N LYS A 180 -16.22 28.69 -0.91
CA LYS A 180 -16.48 28.80 -2.36
C LYS A 180 -15.22 28.69 -3.22
N LYS A 181 -14.13 29.37 -2.81
CA LYS A 181 -12.79 29.20 -3.39
C LYS A 181 -12.02 28.19 -2.55
N TRP A 182 -12.31 26.91 -2.76
CA TRP A 182 -11.82 25.84 -1.90
C TRP A 182 -10.33 25.51 -2.08
N VAL A 183 -9.63 26.10 -3.05
CA VAL A 183 -8.17 25.99 -3.19
C VAL A 183 -7.55 27.36 -2.98
N ASP A 184 -6.64 27.43 -2.02
CA ASP A 184 -5.91 28.61 -1.59
C ASP A 184 -4.41 28.41 -1.88
N PRO A 185 -3.92 28.88 -3.05
CA PRO A 185 -2.54 28.64 -3.48
C PRO A 185 -1.50 29.35 -2.61
N ASP A 186 -1.90 30.32 -1.79
CA ASP A 186 -1.02 31.02 -0.84
C ASP A 186 -0.93 30.31 0.52
N GLY A 187 -1.71 29.24 0.72
CA GLY A 187 -1.76 28.53 2.00
C GLY A 187 -0.49 27.75 2.35
N ALA A 188 0.37 27.44 1.39
CA ALA A 188 1.63 26.71 1.61
C ALA A 188 2.65 26.99 0.48
N SER A 189 3.89 26.53 0.65
CA SER A 189 4.90 26.63 -0.41
C SER A 189 4.51 25.84 -1.66
N ALA A 190 4.97 26.28 -2.84
CA ALA A 190 4.70 25.59 -4.10
C ALA A 190 5.09 24.10 -4.02
N GLY A 191 6.26 23.77 -3.48
CA GLY A 191 6.69 22.38 -3.30
C GLY A 191 5.73 21.55 -2.44
N ALA A 192 5.17 22.10 -1.37
CA ALA A 192 4.18 21.40 -0.54
C ALA A 192 2.87 21.17 -1.29
N ILE A 193 2.43 22.14 -2.09
CA ILE A 193 1.23 22.04 -2.93
C ILE A 193 1.42 20.99 -4.02
N GLN A 194 2.56 20.99 -4.72
CA GLN A 194 2.88 19.99 -5.74
C GLN A 194 2.83 18.57 -5.19
N GLN A 195 3.50 18.33 -4.05
CA GLN A 195 3.49 17.04 -3.38
C GLN A 195 2.07 16.60 -2.99
N GLN A 196 1.21 17.55 -2.60
CA GLN A 196 -0.16 17.24 -2.22
C GLN A 196 -1.06 16.96 -3.43
N VAL A 197 -0.92 17.74 -4.50
CA VAL A 197 -1.63 17.56 -5.77
C VAL A 197 -1.28 16.21 -6.40
N ALA A 198 0.01 15.83 -6.39
CA ALA A 198 0.49 14.54 -6.89
C ALA A 198 -0.12 13.32 -6.19
N LYS A 199 -0.68 13.49 -4.97
CA LYS A 199 -1.39 12.42 -4.23
C LYS A 199 -2.85 12.24 -4.67
N CYS A 200 -3.37 13.07 -5.56
CA CYS A 200 -4.74 12.97 -6.09
C CYS A 200 -4.87 11.68 -6.94
N PRO A 201 -5.66 10.68 -6.49
CA PRO A 201 -5.69 9.38 -7.17
C PRO A 201 -6.47 9.39 -8.48
N SER A 202 -7.29 10.42 -8.72
CA SER A 202 -8.22 10.46 -9.85
C SER A 202 -7.81 11.43 -10.95
N GLY A 203 -6.68 12.13 -10.80
CA GLY A 203 -6.29 13.20 -11.74
C GLY A 203 -7.15 14.47 -11.64
N ALA A 204 -8.00 14.57 -10.61
CA ALA A 204 -8.84 15.74 -10.38
C ALA A 204 -8.04 16.99 -10.02
N LEU A 205 -6.82 16.83 -9.50
CA LEU A 205 -5.91 17.94 -9.24
C LEU A 205 -4.65 17.74 -10.10
N VAL A 206 -4.24 18.80 -10.77
CA VAL A 206 -3.00 18.89 -11.56
C VAL A 206 -2.32 20.21 -11.19
N PHE A 207 -0.99 20.26 -11.20
CA PHE A 207 -0.25 21.50 -10.98
C PHE A 207 0.54 21.88 -12.23
N LEU A 208 0.76 23.18 -12.41
CA LEU A 208 1.67 23.76 -13.39
C LEU A 208 2.64 24.68 -12.65
N GLU A 209 3.92 24.59 -12.96
CA GLU A 209 4.92 25.55 -12.51
C GLU A 209 4.86 26.79 -13.40
N ASN A 210 4.69 27.96 -12.80
CA ASN A 210 4.78 29.22 -13.51
C ASN A 210 6.25 29.68 -13.40
N ASN A 211 7.18 28.98 -14.04
CA ASN A 211 8.56 29.44 -14.09
C ASN A 211 8.58 30.82 -14.77
N LYS A 212 9.05 31.85 -14.06
CA LYS A 212 9.47 33.10 -14.69
C LYS A 212 10.69 32.79 -15.56
N LYS A 213 10.45 32.38 -16.80
CA LYS A 213 11.37 32.60 -17.91
C LYS A 213 10.68 33.60 -18.81
N ASP A 214 10.99 34.87 -18.58
CA ASP A 214 10.99 35.97 -19.57
C ASP A 214 11.76 37.13 -18.91
N GLU A 215 13.08 36.99 -18.86
CA GLU A 215 13.97 38.14 -18.92
C GLU A 215 14.39 38.28 -20.39
N GLN A 216 13.75 39.22 -21.08
CA GLN A 216 14.35 40.02 -22.15
C GLN A 216 13.89 41.47 -21.95
#